data_AF-A0A832CFL0-F1
#
_entry.id   AF-A0A832CFL0-F1
#
_cell.length_a   1.000
_cell.length_b   1.000
_cell.length_c   1.000
_cell.angle_alpha   90.00
_cell.angle_beta   90.00
_cell.angle_gamma   90.00
#
_symmetry.space_group_name_H-M   'P 1'
#
loop_
_entity.id
_entity.type
_entity.pdbx_description
1 polymer ?
#
loop_
_entity_poly.entity_id
_entity_poly.type
_entity_poly.pdbx_seq_one_letter_code
_entity_poly.pdbx_strand_id
1 'polypeptide(L)'
;MARVLSRYRVLAAVKSYLESRGCRVEELEDQTLVCYSNSESIAVRIVLPASSGGVLEAVWEASAGCRPLSFDRVYIAVPSNFLRRIAGKRMTMLRDVLEGYHKVGLLRVGDEGSVEEVLPAPLRRSEPPGADLSRPTGLREHEQAPQRRVPDTSAALPQGQRIQFSGERAGEPASQVSTPSSASSIPDDLPEFARNNPWLIIFSKRGVDSK
;
A
#
# COMPACT_ATOMS: atom_id res chain seq x y z
N MET A 1 14.32 19.51 -25.86
CA MET A 1 14.54 19.31 -24.41
C MET A 1 13.18 19.11 -23.76
N ALA A 2 12.94 17.97 -23.10
CA ALA A 2 11.68 17.76 -22.38
C ALA A 2 11.68 18.61 -21.10
N ARG A 3 10.73 19.53 -20.95
CA ARG A 3 10.57 20.30 -19.72
C ARG A 3 9.99 19.37 -18.66
N VAL A 4 10.65 19.27 -17.52
CA VAL A 4 10.07 18.58 -16.36
C VAL A 4 9.04 19.53 -15.76
N LEU A 5 7.78 19.11 -15.71
CA LEU A 5 6.75 19.90 -15.05
C LEU A 5 7.05 19.98 -13.56
N SER A 6 7.00 21.19 -13.02
CA SER A 6 7.10 21.37 -11.57
C SER A 6 5.88 20.74 -10.89
N ARG A 7 6.09 20.18 -9.70
CA ARG A 7 5.05 19.55 -8.89
C ARG A 7 3.79 20.41 -8.77
N TYR A 8 3.98 21.71 -8.52
CA TYR A 8 2.89 22.67 -8.40
C TYR A 8 2.02 22.75 -9.67
N ARG A 9 2.62 22.68 -10.86
CA ARG A 9 1.86 22.71 -12.12
C ARG A 9 1.01 21.48 -12.32
N VAL A 10 1.52 20.30 -11.94
CA VAL A 10 0.79 19.04 -12.05
C VAL A 10 -0.39 19.02 -11.09
N LEU A 11 -0.18 19.44 -9.83
CA LEU A 11 -1.23 19.61 -8.84
C LEU A 11 -2.32 20.59 -9.32
N ALA A 12 -1.92 21.77 -9.80
CA ALA A 12 -2.86 22.78 -10.28
C ALA A 12 -3.67 22.29 -11.49
N ALA A 13 -3.04 21.57 -12.43
CA ALA A 13 -3.71 20.99 -13.59
C ALA A 13 -4.76 19.95 -13.19
N VAL A 14 -4.40 19.02 -12.29
CA VAL A 14 -5.33 17.99 -11.80
C VAL A 14 -6.46 18.62 -10.97
N LYS A 15 -6.14 19.60 -10.13
CA LYS A 15 -7.15 20.34 -9.35
C LYS A 15 -8.15 21.05 -10.25
N SER A 16 -7.66 21.83 -11.22
CA SER A 16 -8.51 22.51 -12.22
C SER A 16 -9.38 21.52 -13.01
N TYR A 17 -8.80 20.37 -13.38
CA TYR A 17 -9.55 19.29 -14.05
C TYR A 17 -10.69 18.76 -13.18
N LEU A 18 -10.45 18.49 -11.89
CA LEU A 18 -11.49 18.01 -10.97
C LEU A 18 -12.55 19.09 -10.70
N GLU A 19 -12.14 20.34 -10.46
CA GLU A 19 -13.06 21.48 -10.25
C GLU A 19 -13.94 21.73 -11.48
N SER A 20 -13.40 21.56 -12.70
CA SER A 20 -14.17 21.71 -13.95
C SER A 20 -15.29 20.68 -14.09
N ARG A 21 -15.20 19.55 -13.38
CA ARG A 21 -16.25 18.53 -13.29
C ARG A 21 -17.27 18.81 -12.18
N GLY A 22 -17.20 19.97 -11.52
CA GLY A 22 -18.10 20.34 -10.43
C GLY A 22 -17.77 19.66 -9.09
N CYS A 23 -16.58 19.08 -8.96
CA CYS A 23 -16.11 18.50 -7.71
C CYS A 23 -15.67 19.56 -6.70
N ARG A 24 -15.88 19.28 -5.41
CA ARG A 24 -15.09 19.92 -4.35
C ARG A 24 -13.78 19.16 -4.16
N VAL A 25 -12.65 19.85 -4.27
CA VAL A 25 -11.31 19.24 -4.22
C VAL A 25 -10.64 19.54 -2.89
N GLU A 26 -10.17 18.49 -2.22
CA GLU A 26 -9.37 18.54 -1.00
C GLU A 26 -8.01 17.87 -1.26
N GLU A 27 -6.95 18.41 -0.66
CA GLU A 27 -5.62 17.79 -0.71
C GLU A 27 -5.43 16.94 0.54
N LEU A 28 -5.19 15.66 0.34
CA LEU A 28 -4.86 14.69 1.38
C LEU A 28 -3.34 14.51 1.44
N GLU A 29 -2.88 13.76 2.45
CA GLU A 29 -1.49 13.36 2.57
C GLU A 29 -1.01 12.55 1.33
N ASP A 30 0.32 12.40 1.20
CA ASP A 30 0.96 11.63 0.14
C ASP A 30 0.66 12.07 -1.30
N GLN A 31 0.43 13.38 -1.51
CA GLN A 31 0.22 13.95 -2.85
C GLN A 31 -1.06 13.41 -3.53
N THR A 32 -2.08 13.17 -2.72
CA THR A 32 -3.37 12.67 -3.18
C THR A 32 -4.39 13.80 -3.15
N LEU A 33 -5.02 14.09 -4.29
CA LEU A 33 -6.17 14.97 -4.37
C LEU A 33 -7.44 14.15 -4.31
N VAL A 34 -8.40 14.57 -3.50
CA VAL A 34 -9.70 13.94 -3.39
C VAL A 34 -10.76 14.89 -3.91
N CYS A 35 -11.61 14.40 -4.79
CA CYS A 35 -12.83 15.05 -5.23
C CYS A 35 -14.03 14.35 -4.59
N TYR A 36 -14.94 15.14 -4.03
CA TYR A 36 -16.29 14.67 -3.71
C TYR A 36 -17.29 15.33 -4.66
N SER A 37 -17.99 14.50 -5.41
CA SER A 37 -19.19 14.86 -6.15
C SER A 37 -20.43 14.33 -5.41
N ASN A 38 -21.61 14.86 -5.71
CA ASN A 38 -22.86 14.43 -5.07
C ASN A 38 -23.18 12.93 -5.29
N SER A 39 -22.55 12.30 -6.30
CA SER A 39 -22.81 10.92 -6.70
C SER A 39 -21.61 9.98 -6.59
N GLU A 40 -20.39 10.51 -6.57
CA GLU A 40 -19.16 9.71 -6.61
C GLU A 40 -18.02 10.42 -5.87
N SER A 41 -17.17 9.63 -5.22
CA SER A 41 -15.91 10.06 -4.60
C SER A 41 -14.72 9.60 -5.46
N ILE A 42 -13.80 10.53 -5.75
CA ILE A 42 -12.68 10.30 -6.65
C ILE A 42 -11.38 10.64 -5.93
N ALA A 43 -10.42 9.72 -5.86
CA ALA A 43 -9.05 10.03 -5.44
C ALA A 43 -8.09 10.02 -6.62
N VAL A 44 -7.17 10.98 -6.64
CA VAL A 44 -6.13 11.11 -7.66
C VAL A 44 -4.79 11.23 -6.96
N ARG A 45 -3.96 10.17 -7.05
CA ARG A 45 -2.60 10.20 -6.54
C ARG A 45 -1.64 10.71 -7.60
N ILE A 46 -0.84 11.72 -7.27
CA ILE A 46 0.11 12.31 -8.21
C ILE A 46 1.46 11.61 -8.06
N VAL A 47 2.04 11.22 -9.20
CA VAL A 47 3.34 10.55 -9.25
C VAL A 47 4.32 11.37 -10.08
N LEU A 48 5.42 11.77 -9.46
CA LEU A 48 6.50 12.53 -10.07
C LEU A 48 7.81 11.70 -9.98
N PRO A 49 8.10 10.86 -10.99
CA PRO A 49 9.29 10.03 -10.98
C PRO A 49 10.56 10.88 -10.93
N ALA A 50 11.48 10.56 -10.02
CA ALA A 50 12.77 11.24 -9.92
C ALA A 50 13.69 10.95 -11.12
N SER A 51 13.51 9.78 -11.79
CA SER A 51 14.32 9.37 -12.93
C SER A 51 13.50 8.75 -14.05
N SER A 52 14.06 8.76 -15.27
CA SER A 52 13.46 8.18 -16.48
C SER A 52 13.23 6.67 -16.39
N GLY A 53 14.08 5.97 -15.65
CA GLY A 53 14.13 4.51 -15.64
C GLY A 53 13.12 3.90 -14.68
N GLY A 54 12.80 4.61 -13.60
CA GLY A 54 11.91 4.14 -12.54
C GLY A 54 10.44 4.53 -12.70
N VAL A 55 10.00 5.00 -13.87
CA VAL A 55 8.60 5.46 -14.02
C VAL A 55 7.61 4.29 -13.83
N LEU A 56 7.92 3.11 -14.38
CA LEU A 56 7.02 1.95 -14.26
C LEU A 56 6.89 1.51 -12.80
N GLU A 57 8.03 1.43 -12.11
CA GLU A 57 8.11 1.08 -10.69
C GLU A 57 7.42 2.12 -9.82
N ALA A 58 7.64 3.41 -10.06
CA ALA A 58 6.99 4.49 -9.31
C ALA A 58 5.45 4.47 -9.47
N VAL A 59 4.94 4.19 -10.68
CA VAL A 59 3.50 4.05 -10.90
C VAL A 59 2.97 2.78 -10.24
N TRP A 60 3.72 1.68 -10.29
CA TRP A 60 3.37 0.44 -9.61
C TRP A 60 3.27 0.64 -8.10
N GLU A 61 4.29 1.21 -7.46
CA GLU A 61 4.30 1.49 -6.03
C GLU A 61 3.16 2.42 -5.61
N ALA A 62 2.93 3.49 -6.39
CA ALA A 62 1.81 4.39 -6.16
C ALA A 62 0.46 3.67 -6.27
N SER A 63 0.31 2.77 -7.24
CA SER A 63 -0.90 1.96 -7.40
C SER A 63 -1.15 0.99 -6.25
N ALA A 64 -0.09 0.40 -5.70
CA ALA A 64 -0.17 -0.43 -4.51
C ALA A 64 -0.63 0.38 -3.28
N GLY A 65 -0.09 1.59 -3.11
CA GLY A 65 -0.50 2.50 -2.03
C GLY A 65 -1.91 3.07 -2.20
N CYS A 66 -2.53 2.94 -3.38
CA CYS A 66 -3.92 3.33 -3.64
C CYS A 66 -4.95 2.22 -3.32
N ARG A 67 -4.50 1.01 -2.96
CA ARG A 67 -5.37 -0.12 -2.61
C ARG A 67 -6.19 0.08 -1.33
N PRO A 68 -5.65 0.64 -0.22
CA PRO A 68 -6.43 0.84 1.01
C PRO A 68 -7.43 2.00 0.91
N LEU A 69 -7.41 2.77 -0.18
CA LEU A 69 -8.27 3.94 -0.32
C LEU A 69 -9.71 3.52 -0.66
N SER A 70 -10.67 3.95 0.17
CA SER A 70 -12.10 3.70 0.04
C SER A 70 -12.82 4.78 -0.77
N PHE A 71 -12.38 5.01 -2.01
CA PHE A 71 -13.04 5.92 -2.95
C PHE A 71 -13.63 5.15 -4.13
N ASP A 72 -14.72 5.67 -4.70
CA ASP A 72 -15.46 5.02 -5.78
C ASP A 72 -14.61 4.90 -7.05
N ARG A 73 -13.79 5.92 -7.33
CA ARG A 73 -12.79 5.88 -8.39
C ARG A 73 -11.45 6.31 -7.86
N VAL A 74 -10.41 5.61 -8.27
CA VAL A 74 -9.03 5.98 -7.94
C VAL A 74 -8.23 6.09 -9.22
N TYR A 75 -7.50 7.19 -9.36
CA TYR A 75 -6.64 7.49 -10.49
C TYR A 75 -5.20 7.73 -10.02
N ILE A 76 -4.26 7.45 -10.92
CA ILE A 76 -2.89 7.92 -10.80
C ILE A 76 -2.65 8.97 -11.87
N ALA A 77 -2.17 10.15 -11.50
CA ALA A 77 -1.79 11.20 -12.42
C ALA A 77 -0.27 11.17 -12.67
N VAL A 78 0.12 11.01 -13.94
CA VAL A 78 1.53 10.96 -14.37
C VAL A 78 1.76 12.00 -15.45
N PRO A 79 2.86 12.79 -15.36
CA PRO A 79 3.21 13.73 -16.41
C PRO A 79 3.54 13.04 -17.75
N SER A 80 3.17 13.71 -18.84
CA SER A 80 3.19 13.13 -20.19
C SER A 80 4.59 12.78 -20.69
N ASN A 81 5.60 13.54 -20.27
CA ASN A 81 7.02 13.30 -20.55
C ASN A 81 7.50 11.94 -20.00
N PHE A 82 6.92 11.46 -18.90
CA PHE A 82 7.25 10.16 -18.33
C PHE A 82 6.45 9.03 -18.99
N LEU A 83 5.15 9.23 -19.23
CA LEU A 83 4.31 8.21 -19.87
C LEU A 83 4.76 7.87 -21.30
N ARG A 84 5.21 8.86 -22.08
CA ARG A 84 5.75 8.63 -23.44
C ARG A 84 6.94 7.67 -23.47
N ARG A 85 7.66 7.53 -22.35
CA ARG A 85 8.83 6.64 -22.22
C ARG A 85 8.45 5.19 -21.91
N ILE A 86 7.27 4.99 -21.32
CA ILE A 86 6.68 3.67 -21.09
C ILE A 86 5.74 3.34 -22.26
N ALA A 87 6.27 3.26 -23.48
CA ALA A 87 5.48 2.85 -24.65
C ALA A 87 5.57 1.34 -24.92
N GLY A 88 4.65 0.84 -25.75
CA GLY A 88 4.63 -0.56 -26.21
C GLY A 88 4.33 -1.56 -25.10
N LYS A 89 5.08 -2.68 -25.07
CA LYS A 89 4.85 -3.82 -24.16
C LYS A 89 4.77 -3.44 -22.68
N ARG A 90 5.54 -2.42 -22.25
CA ARG A 90 5.55 -1.95 -20.86
C ARG A 90 4.23 -1.26 -20.47
N MET A 91 3.61 -0.52 -21.39
CA MET A 91 2.30 0.10 -21.14
C MET A 91 1.21 -0.95 -21.01
N THR A 92 1.26 -2.01 -21.83
CA THR A 92 0.30 -3.12 -21.75
C THR A 92 0.37 -3.80 -20.39
N MET A 93 1.58 -4.17 -19.94
CA MET A 93 1.77 -4.75 -18.61
C MET A 93 1.26 -3.82 -17.49
N LEU A 94 1.52 -2.52 -17.61
CA LEU A 94 1.02 -1.54 -16.64
C LEU A 94 -0.51 -1.47 -16.64
N ARG A 95 -1.15 -1.48 -17.81
CA ARG A 95 -2.60 -1.48 -17.95
C ARG A 95 -3.21 -2.71 -17.28
N ASP A 96 -2.69 -3.90 -17.56
CA ASP A 96 -3.21 -5.16 -16.99
C ASP A 96 -3.17 -5.14 -15.46
N VAL A 97 -2.12 -4.56 -14.89
CA VAL A 97 -1.92 -4.45 -13.44
C VAL A 97 -2.82 -3.38 -12.84
N LEU A 98 -2.89 -2.20 -13.44
CA LEU A 98 -3.72 -1.10 -12.96
C LEU A 98 -5.19 -1.48 -13.02
N GLU A 99 -5.66 -2.05 -14.11
CA GLU A 99 -7.07 -2.39 -14.32
C GLU A 99 -7.45 -3.68 -13.58
N GLY A 100 -6.67 -4.75 -13.75
CA GLY A 100 -7.00 -6.08 -13.23
C GLY A 100 -6.69 -6.27 -11.75
N TYR A 101 -5.53 -5.78 -11.30
CA TYR A 101 -5.06 -6.07 -9.94
C TYR A 101 -5.35 -4.95 -8.95
N HIS A 102 -4.98 -3.71 -9.30
CA HIS A 102 -5.16 -2.57 -8.40
C HIS A 102 -6.51 -1.87 -8.57
N LYS A 103 -7.24 -2.08 -9.68
CA LYS A 103 -8.48 -1.36 -10.03
C LYS A 103 -8.31 0.16 -10.00
N VAL A 104 -7.26 0.69 -10.62
CA VAL A 104 -6.89 2.11 -10.66
C VAL A 104 -6.89 2.61 -12.10
N GLY A 105 -7.37 3.83 -12.34
CA GLY A 105 -7.28 4.53 -13.62
C GLY A 105 -5.97 5.31 -13.78
N LEU A 106 -5.71 5.82 -14.98
CA LEU A 106 -4.48 6.56 -15.30
C LEU A 106 -4.81 7.87 -16.00
N LEU A 107 -4.35 8.97 -15.43
CA LEU A 107 -4.44 10.31 -15.99
C LEU A 107 -3.05 10.74 -16.50
N ARG A 108 -3.04 11.26 -17.72
CA ARG A 108 -1.87 11.88 -18.33
C ARG A 108 -1.96 13.39 -18.18
N VAL A 109 -0.94 14.00 -17.60
CA VAL A 109 -0.85 15.45 -17.45
C VAL A 109 0.11 16.02 -18.51
N GLY A 110 -0.41 16.79 -19.43
CA GLY A 110 0.32 17.49 -20.49
C GLY A 110 1.12 18.69 -19.98
N ASP A 111 2.08 19.14 -20.79
CA ASP A 111 2.99 20.22 -20.40
C ASP A 111 2.30 21.59 -20.28
N GLU A 112 1.21 21.77 -21.02
CA GLU A 112 0.34 22.95 -20.99
C GLU A 112 -0.75 22.87 -19.90
N GLY A 113 -0.70 21.87 -19.03
CA GLY A 113 -1.69 21.65 -17.97
C GLY A 113 -2.97 20.96 -18.44
N SER A 114 -3.00 20.40 -19.66
CA SER A 114 -4.09 19.53 -20.10
C SER A 114 -4.06 18.21 -19.31
N VAL A 115 -5.23 17.70 -18.94
CA VAL A 115 -5.36 16.39 -18.26
C VAL A 115 -6.20 15.49 -19.14
N GLU A 116 -5.63 14.36 -19.55
CA GLU A 116 -6.25 13.36 -20.41
C GLU A 116 -6.41 12.03 -19.66
N GLU A 117 -7.57 11.40 -19.77
CA GLU A 117 -7.81 10.07 -19.21
C GLU A 117 -7.28 9.01 -20.19
N VAL A 118 -6.19 8.34 -19.81
CA VAL A 118 -5.55 7.28 -20.62
C VAL A 118 -6.20 5.94 -20.34
N LEU A 119 -6.45 5.68 -19.05
CA LEU A 119 -7.16 4.50 -18.57
C LEU A 119 -8.31 4.95 -17.67
N PRO A 120 -9.56 4.56 -17.97
CA PRO A 120 -10.66 4.87 -17.09
C PRO A 120 -10.53 4.11 -15.77
N ALA A 121 -10.81 4.78 -14.66
CA ALA A 121 -10.83 4.11 -13.36
C ALA A 121 -12.07 3.22 -13.26
N PRO A 122 -11.91 1.91 -12.96
CA PRO A 122 -13.03 1.04 -12.65
C PRO A 122 -13.78 1.58 -11.42
N LEU A 123 -15.11 1.46 -11.44
CA LEU A 123 -15.92 1.79 -10.27
C LEU A 123 -15.67 0.74 -9.18
N ARG A 124 -14.99 1.16 -8.12
CA ARG A 124 -14.87 0.42 -6.87
C ARG A 124 -16.11 0.73 -6.07
N ARG A 125 -17.17 -0.07 -6.22
CA ARG A 125 -18.26 0.02 -5.25
C ARG A 125 -17.64 -0.25 -3.89
N SER A 126 -17.63 0.78 -3.05
CA SER A 126 -17.35 0.65 -1.63
C SER A 126 -18.41 -0.34 -1.13
N GLU A 127 -18.01 -1.60 -0.98
CA GLU A 127 -18.84 -2.58 -0.32
C GLU A 127 -19.09 -2.00 1.09
N PRO A 128 -20.34 -1.76 1.49
CA PRO A 128 -20.61 -1.14 2.77
C PRO A 128 -19.96 -2.03 3.84
N PRO A 129 -19.16 -1.47 4.77
CA PRO A 129 -18.56 -2.25 5.84
C PRO A 129 -19.68 -2.68 6.79
N GLY A 130 -20.31 -3.83 6.52
CA GLY A 130 -21.43 -4.30 7.33
C GLY A 130 -22.29 -5.43 6.76
N ALA A 131 -21.86 -6.15 5.73
CA ALA A 131 -22.64 -7.25 5.16
C ALA A 131 -21.95 -8.61 5.27
N ASP A 132 -21.47 -8.96 6.47
CA ASP A 132 -21.47 -10.36 6.89
C ASP A 132 -21.29 -10.47 8.41
N LEU A 133 -22.41 -10.72 9.09
CA LEU A 133 -22.57 -11.78 10.10
C LEU A 133 -24.04 -11.77 10.58
N SER A 134 -24.75 -12.84 10.22
CA SER A 134 -25.97 -13.35 10.86
C SER A 134 -27.31 -12.70 10.46
N ARG A 135 -27.88 -13.17 9.36
CA ARG A 135 -29.35 -13.33 9.28
C ARG A 135 -29.73 -14.59 8.51
N PRO A 136 -29.88 -15.76 9.16
CA PRO A 136 -30.58 -16.86 8.55
C PRO A 136 -32.07 -16.52 8.60
N THR A 137 -32.65 -16.20 7.44
CA THR A 137 -34.11 -16.17 7.29
C THR A 137 -34.51 -17.41 6.52
N GLY A 138 -35.15 -18.36 7.19
CA GLY A 138 -35.87 -19.43 6.52
C GLY A 138 -35.84 -20.76 7.25
N LEU A 139 -36.71 -20.92 8.25
CA LEU A 139 -37.75 -21.96 8.27
C LEU A 139 -38.64 -21.77 9.52
N ARG A 140 -39.94 -21.53 9.27
CA ARG A 140 -41.05 -21.85 10.18
C ARG A 140 -40.91 -23.32 10.59
N GLU A 141 -41.29 -23.79 11.77
CA GLU A 141 -42.59 -23.67 12.43
C GLU A 141 -42.51 -24.40 13.80
N HIS A 142 -43.54 -24.23 14.64
CA HIS A 142 -43.89 -25.00 15.84
C HIS A 142 -43.25 -24.68 17.20
N GLU A 143 -44.07 -23.95 17.97
CA GLU A 143 -44.62 -24.33 19.28
C GLU A 143 -43.76 -24.33 20.58
N GLN A 144 -44.35 -23.61 21.53
CA GLN A 144 -44.38 -23.81 22.98
C GLN A 144 -43.18 -23.34 23.83
N ALA A 145 -43.43 -22.20 24.50
CA ALA A 145 -42.93 -22.00 25.87
C ALA A 145 -43.55 -23.08 26.79
N PRO A 146 -42.85 -23.51 27.86
CA PRO A 146 -42.95 -22.75 29.10
C PRO A 146 -41.68 -22.70 29.98
N GLN A 147 -41.63 -21.62 30.76
CA GLN A 147 -41.01 -21.41 32.07
C GLN A 147 -40.32 -22.60 32.77
N ARG A 148 -39.12 -22.40 33.33
CA ARG A 148 -38.89 -22.31 34.80
C ARG A 148 -37.40 -22.35 35.20
N ARG A 149 -37.10 -21.43 36.13
CA ARG A 149 -36.26 -21.57 37.36
C ARG A 149 -34.75 -21.64 37.24
N VAL A 150 -34.14 -20.55 37.72
CA VAL A 150 -32.89 -20.48 38.51
C VAL A 150 -32.81 -21.64 39.51
N PRO A 151 -31.59 -22.11 39.82
CA PRO A 151 -31.08 -21.74 41.14
C PRO A 151 -29.60 -21.36 41.16
N ASP A 152 -29.33 -20.37 42.00
CA ASP A 152 -28.03 -20.12 42.61
C ASP A 152 -27.39 -21.40 43.14
N THR A 153 -26.10 -21.57 42.90
CA THR A 153 -25.25 -22.34 43.81
C THR A 153 -23.88 -21.69 43.86
N SER A 154 -23.69 -20.95 44.94
CA SER A 154 -22.44 -20.57 45.56
C SER A 154 -21.54 -21.79 45.82
N ALA A 155 -20.26 -21.72 45.45
CA ALA A 155 -19.16 -22.30 46.24
C ALA A 155 -17.77 -22.04 45.60
N ALA A 156 -16.91 -21.42 46.42
CA ALA A 156 -15.49 -21.74 46.61
C ALA A 156 -14.44 -21.37 45.52
N LEU A 157 -13.60 -20.39 45.89
CA LEU A 157 -12.18 -20.23 45.52
C LEU A 157 -11.36 -21.51 45.87
N PRO A 158 -10.25 -21.78 45.16
CA PRO A 158 -8.93 -21.34 45.65
C PRO A 158 -8.06 -20.75 44.51
N GLN A 159 -7.49 -19.56 44.68
CA GLN A 159 -6.09 -19.34 45.10
C GLN A 159 -5.03 -20.27 44.49
N GLY A 160 -4.14 -19.68 43.69
CA GLY A 160 -2.72 -20.07 43.64
C GLY A 160 -2.16 -20.39 42.26
N GLN A 161 -1.56 -19.39 41.59
CA GLN A 161 -0.11 -19.41 41.33
C GLN A 161 0.36 -18.11 40.68
N ARG A 162 1.16 -17.41 41.48
CA ARG A 162 2.04 -16.31 41.12
C ARG A 162 3.34 -16.95 40.64
N ILE A 163 3.72 -16.75 39.38
CA ILE A 163 5.11 -16.93 38.96
C ILE A 163 5.68 -15.54 38.71
N GLN A 164 6.37 -15.03 39.73
CA GLN A 164 7.42 -14.04 39.57
C GLN A 164 8.72 -14.82 39.34
N PHE A 165 9.48 -14.44 38.32
CA PHE A 165 10.93 -14.52 38.40
C PHE A 165 11.48 -13.16 38.02
N SER A 166 11.99 -12.48 39.04
CA SER A 166 12.96 -11.39 38.95
C SER A 166 14.37 -11.99 38.90
N GLY A 167 15.26 -11.28 38.22
CA GLY A 167 16.71 -11.40 38.28
C GLY A 167 17.30 -10.53 37.17
N GLU A 168 17.45 -9.20 37.34
CA GLU A 168 18.66 -8.54 37.90
C GLU A 168 19.95 -8.92 37.16
N ARG A 169 20.87 -8.05 36.74
CA ARG A 169 21.01 -6.58 36.72
C ARG A 169 22.34 -6.26 36.01
N ALA A 170 22.47 -5.02 35.53
CA ALA A 170 23.69 -4.20 35.44
C ALA A 170 24.65 -4.34 34.23
N GLY A 171 24.90 -3.21 33.57
CA GLY A 171 26.22 -2.88 32.99
C GLY A 171 26.24 -2.20 31.61
N GLU A 172 25.95 -0.91 31.51
CA GLU A 172 26.52 -0.01 30.48
C GLU A 172 27.91 0.50 30.94
N PRO A 173 28.72 1.24 30.15
CA PRO A 173 28.98 1.21 28.70
C PRO A 173 30.51 1.22 28.39
N ALA A 174 30.94 0.82 27.19
CA ALA A 174 32.25 1.25 26.65
C ALA A 174 32.33 1.12 25.13
N SER A 175 32.48 2.28 24.47
CA SER A 175 32.89 2.44 23.08
C SER A 175 34.16 1.66 22.75
N GLN A 176 34.14 0.88 21.68
CA GLN A 176 35.28 0.79 20.75
C GLN A 176 34.79 0.58 19.32
N VAL A 177 34.95 1.63 18.53
CA VAL A 177 35.03 1.59 17.06
C VAL A 177 36.25 0.76 16.69
N SER A 178 36.07 -0.28 15.87
CA SER A 178 37.10 -0.82 14.97
C SER A 178 36.45 -1.76 13.94
N THR A 179 36.37 -1.31 12.70
CA THR A 179 36.44 -2.17 11.50
C THR A 179 37.67 -1.73 10.71
N PRO A 180 38.17 -2.52 9.73
CA PRO A 180 37.75 -3.84 9.29
C PRO A 180 38.91 -4.87 9.27
N SER A 181 38.62 -6.16 9.37
CA SER A 181 39.56 -7.19 8.94
C SER A 181 38.86 -8.26 8.13
N SER A 182 39.22 -8.31 6.85
CA SER A 182 38.84 -9.31 5.86
C SER A 182 39.37 -10.70 6.25
N ALA A 183 38.47 -11.68 6.32
CA ALA A 183 38.65 -13.09 5.95
C ALA A 183 37.37 -13.83 6.35
N SER A 184 36.48 -14.15 5.41
CA SER A 184 36.45 -15.48 4.79
C SER A 184 36.28 -16.59 5.83
N SER A 185 35.04 -16.80 6.29
CA SER A 185 34.44 -18.10 6.65
C SER A 185 33.02 -17.82 7.14
N ILE A 186 32.02 -18.28 6.38
CA ILE A 186 30.65 -18.37 6.90
C ILE A 186 30.72 -19.39 8.06
N PRO A 187 30.31 -19.06 9.28
CA PRO A 187 30.34 -20.02 10.38
C PRO A 187 29.50 -21.25 9.99
N ASP A 188 30.06 -22.45 10.18
CA ASP A 188 29.44 -23.73 9.78
C ASP A 188 28.10 -24.02 10.51
N ASP A 189 27.73 -23.18 11.46
CA ASP A 189 26.56 -23.34 12.33
C ASP A 189 25.30 -22.60 11.83
N LEU A 190 25.15 -22.52 10.49
CA LEU A 190 23.96 -21.98 9.87
C LEU A 190 23.04 -23.11 9.39
N PRO A 191 21.73 -23.03 9.68
CA PRO A 191 20.77 -24.00 9.19
C PRO A 191 20.74 -24.03 7.66
N GLU A 192 20.48 -25.21 7.10
CA GLU A 192 20.69 -25.54 5.68
C GLU A 192 19.95 -24.60 4.70
N PHE A 193 18.80 -24.05 5.13
CA PHE A 193 18.04 -23.07 4.36
C PHE A 193 18.76 -21.72 4.19
N ALA A 194 19.61 -21.32 5.14
CA ALA A 194 20.37 -20.09 5.09
C ALA A 194 21.62 -20.23 4.21
N ARG A 195 22.22 -21.42 4.18
CA ARG A 195 23.42 -21.73 3.38
C ARG A 195 23.14 -21.70 1.87
N ASN A 196 21.95 -22.10 1.46
CA ASN A 196 21.53 -22.16 0.06
C ASN A 196 20.68 -20.96 -0.40
N ASN A 197 20.71 -19.85 0.34
CA ASN A 197 19.95 -18.67 -0.06
C ASN A 197 20.64 -17.94 -1.24
N PRO A 198 20.02 -17.87 -2.43
CA PRO A 198 20.63 -17.26 -3.61
C PRO A 198 20.96 -15.77 -3.42
N TRP A 199 20.29 -15.09 -2.48
CA TRP A 199 20.55 -13.69 -2.18
C TRP A 199 21.90 -13.48 -1.47
N LEU A 200 22.32 -14.39 -0.57
CA LEU A 200 23.59 -14.28 0.17
C LEU A 200 24.82 -14.55 -0.71
N ILE A 201 24.67 -15.38 -1.74
CA ILE A 201 25.72 -15.67 -2.73
C ILE A 201 26.06 -14.40 -3.53
N ILE A 202 25.06 -13.57 -3.83
CA ILE A 202 25.24 -12.34 -4.61
C ILE A 202 26.03 -11.29 -3.81
N PHE A 203 25.79 -11.18 -2.50
CA PHE A 203 26.54 -10.25 -1.64
C PHE A 203 27.99 -10.68 -1.40
N SER A 204 28.26 -11.99 -1.41
CA SER A 204 29.63 -12.52 -1.22
C SER A 204 30.55 -12.27 -2.42
N LYS A 205 30.01 -12.08 -3.62
CA LYS A 205 30.78 -11.84 -4.85
C LYS A 205 31.17 -10.38 -5.08
N ARG A 206 30.64 -9.43 -4.30
CA ARG A 206 30.83 -7.98 -4.53
C ARG A 206 32.00 -7.37 -3.73
N GLY A 207 32.97 -8.19 -3.31
CA GLY A 207 34.15 -7.77 -2.54
C GLY A 207 35.50 -8.19 -3.13
N VAL A 208 35.53 -8.78 -4.32
CA VAL A 208 36.78 -9.28 -4.97
C VAL A 208 36.94 -8.63 -6.34
N ASP A 209 37.00 -7.30 -6.38
CA ASP A 209 37.50 -6.56 -7.56
C ASP A 209 37.86 -5.13 -7.13
N SER A 210 38.94 -5.05 -6.36
CA SER A 210 39.69 -3.80 -6.16
C SER A 210 41.15 -4.17 -5.95
N LYS A 211 41.83 -4.43 -7.07
CA LYS A 211 43.27 -4.24 -7.20
C LYS A 211 43.63 -3.94 -8.64
#